data_AF-A0A5P1FKG7-F1
#
_entry.id   AF-A0A5P1FKG7-F1
#
_cell.length_a   1.000
_cell.length_b   1.000
_cell.length_c   1.000
_cell.angle_alpha   90.00
_cell.angle_beta   90.00
_cell.angle_gamma   90.00
#
_symmetry.space_group_name_H-M   'P 1'
#
loop_
_entity.id
_entity.type
_entity.pdbx_description
1 polymer ?
#
loop_
_entity_poly.entity_id
_entity_poly.type
_entity_poly.pdbx_seq_one_letter_code
_entity_poly.pdbx_strand_id
1 'polypeptide(L)'
;MRSVFDEIVVPCAQRFKPDIILVSAGYDAHVLDPLAGLQFTTSTYYMLSSNIKQLANELCGGRCVFFLEGGYNLQSLSNSVADTFRAFLGEASLAPKFDNPAFLYEEPLSKVNQAIQKAKSIHSL
;
A
#
# COMPACT_ATOMS: atom_id res chain seq x y z
N MET A 1 -6.77 -0.66 5.07
CA MET A 1 -5.59 0.13 4.61
C MET A 1 -5.94 1.37 3.78
N ARG A 2 -6.86 1.29 2.81
CA ARG A 2 -7.22 2.44 1.95
C ARG A 2 -7.53 3.73 2.73
N SER A 3 -8.37 3.66 3.75
CA SER A 3 -8.70 4.81 4.61
C SER A 3 -7.45 5.43 5.28
N VAL A 4 -6.50 4.61 5.71
CA VAL A 4 -5.23 5.11 6.29
C VAL A 4 -4.42 5.88 5.25
N PHE A 5 -4.34 5.36 4.02
CA PHE A 5 -3.62 6.05 2.93
C PHE A 5 -4.28 7.40 2.60
N ASP A 6 -5.59 7.39 2.38
CA ASP A 6 -6.34 8.57 1.94
C ASP A 6 -6.47 9.63 3.04
N GLU A 7 -6.63 9.22 4.30
CA GLU A 7 -6.91 10.15 5.41
C GLU A 7 -5.67 10.61 6.17
N ILE A 8 -4.54 9.89 6.06
CA ILE A 8 -3.31 10.21 6.81
C ILE A 8 -2.15 10.45 5.85
N VAL A 9 -1.84 9.47 5.00
CA VAL A 9 -0.62 9.52 4.16
C VAL A 9 -0.71 10.65 3.14
N VAL A 10 -1.83 10.76 2.41
CA VAL A 10 -2.01 11.79 1.38
C VAL A 10 -1.96 13.22 1.97
N PRO A 11 -2.73 13.57 3.03
CA PRO A 11 -2.65 14.90 3.64
C PRO A 11 -1.26 15.24 4.18
N CYS A 12 -0.58 14.26 4.80
CA CYS A 12 0.79 14.44 5.27
C CYS A 12 1.76 14.75 4.14
N ALA A 13 1.70 13.98 3.04
CA ALA A 13 2.56 14.18 1.88
C ALA A 13 2.29 15.54 1.20
N GLN A 14 1.02 15.91 1.04
CA GLN A 14 0.62 17.22 0.46
C GLN A 14 1.10 18.39 1.32
N ARG A 15 1.03 18.26 2.66
CA ARG A 15 1.57 19.27 3.58
C ARG A 15 3.09 19.35 3.51
N PHE A 16 3.77 18.21 3.38
CA PHE A 16 5.24 18.13 3.33
C PHE A 16 5.83 18.63 2.00
N LYS A 17 5.13 18.43 0.88
CA LYS A 17 5.58 18.80 -0.49
C LYS A 17 6.95 18.20 -0.86
N PRO A 18 7.06 16.86 -0.95
CA PRO A 18 8.32 16.20 -1.23
C PRO A 18 8.84 16.52 -2.62
N ASP A 19 10.17 16.57 -2.77
CA ASP A 19 10.82 16.59 -4.09
C ASP A 19 10.95 15.20 -4.73
N ILE A 20 10.84 14.13 -3.94
CA ILE A 20 10.90 12.72 -4.35
C ILE A 20 10.19 11.84 -3.31
N ILE A 21 9.54 10.76 -3.76
CA ILE A 21 8.95 9.74 -2.87
C ILE A 21 9.84 8.49 -2.87
N LEU A 22 10.32 8.09 -1.70
CA LEU A 22 11.07 6.84 -1.50
C LEU A 22 10.20 5.87 -0.73
N VAL A 23 9.96 4.68 -1.29
CA VAL A 23 9.08 3.65 -0.71
C VAL A 23 9.92 2.47 -0.24
N SER A 24 9.98 2.26 1.06
CA SER A 24 10.45 1.01 1.67
C SER A 24 9.33 -0.02 1.51
N ALA A 25 9.44 -0.85 0.47
CA ALA A 25 8.37 -1.69 -0.07
C ALA A 25 8.47 -3.13 0.47
N GLY A 26 7.91 -3.33 1.67
CA GLY A 26 7.70 -4.65 2.26
C GLY A 26 6.41 -5.31 1.78
N TYR A 27 6.49 -6.58 1.43
CA TYR A 27 5.37 -7.41 0.96
C TYR A 27 4.94 -8.47 2.00
N ASP A 28 5.43 -8.37 3.23
CA ASP A 28 5.13 -9.26 4.34
C ASP A 28 3.76 -9.01 5.00
N ALA A 29 3.09 -7.91 4.66
CA ALA A 29 1.68 -7.71 5.03
C ALA A 29 0.70 -8.57 4.20
N HIS A 30 1.19 -9.28 3.16
CA HIS A 30 0.36 -10.16 2.35
C HIS A 30 -0.24 -11.30 3.19
N VAL A 31 -1.49 -11.69 2.93
CA VAL A 31 -2.24 -12.71 3.69
C VAL A 31 -1.62 -14.12 3.65
N LEU A 32 -0.67 -14.34 2.75
CA LEU A 32 0.05 -15.61 2.60
C LEU A 32 1.45 -15.57 3.22
N ASP A 33 1.88 -14.40 3.67
CA ASP A 33 3.16 -14.23 4.33
C ASP A 33 3.11 -14.84 5.74
N PRO A 34 4.14 -15.61 6.15
CA PRO A 34 4.12 -16.31 7.42
C PRO A 34 4.39 -15.43 8.65
N LEU A 35 4.85 -14.18 8.51
CA LEU A 35 5.35 -13.40 9.64
C LEU A 35 4.36 -12.39 10.20
N ALA A 36 3.70 -11.58 9.37
CA ALA A 36 2.95 -10.42 9.87
C ALA A 36 1.52 -10.75 10.32
N GLY A 37 0.89 -11.78 9.73
CA GLY A 37 -0.52 -12.11 10.00
C GLY A 37 -1.50 -11.00 9.60
N LEU A 38 -1.15 -10.21 8.58
CA LEU A 38 -1.99 -9.16 8.01
C LEU A 38 -2.78 -9.70 6.80
N GLN A 39 -3.70 -8.90 6.28
CA GLN A 39 -4.67 -9.32 5.27
C GLN A 39 -4.50 -8.60 3.93
N PHE A 40 -3.28 -8.15 3.59
CA PHE A 40 -3.09 -7.51 2.29
C PHE A 40 -3.10 -8.59 1.21
N THR A 41 -3.57 -8.19 0.04
CA THR A 41 -3.64 -9.04 -1.14
C THR A 41 -2.78 -8.45 -2.23
N THR A 42 -2.57 -9.20 -3.33
CA THR A 42 -1.88 -8.65 -4.50
C THR A 42 -2.62 -7.41 -5.02
N SER A 43 -3.96 -7.43 -5.01
CA SER A 43 -4.78 -6.26 -5.38
C SER A 43 -4.59 -5.06 -4.43
N THR A 44 -4.31 -5.29 -3.15
CA THR A 44 -4.00 -4.23 -2.19
C THR A 44 -2.70 -3.51 -2.57
N TYR A 45 -1.65 -4.27 -2.92
CA TYR A 45 -0.38 -3.69 -3.36
C TYR A 45 -0.51 -2.93 -4.69
N TYR A 46 -1.30 -3.44 -5.64
CA TYR A 46 -1.60 -2.72 -6.88
C TYR A 46 -2.29 -1.37 -6.62
N MET A 47 -3.31 -1.36 -5.75
CA MET A 47 -4.03 -0.14 -5.37
C MET A 47 -3.11 0.87 -4.70
N LEU A 48 -2.31 0.44 -3.71
CA LEU A 48 -1.35 1.32 -3.03
C LEU A 48 -0.32 1.88 -4.01
N SER A 49 0.22 1.03 -4.90
CA SER A 49 1.21 1.45 -5.90
C SER A 49 0.61 2.45 -6.90
N SER A 50 -0.65 2.26 -7.29
CA SER A 50 -1.39 3.19 -8.16
C SER A 50 -1.57 4.56 -7.47
N ASN A 51 -1.96 4.56 -6.20
CA ASN A 51 -2.14 5.78 -5.43
C ASN A 51 -0.81 6.51 -5.18
N ILE A 52 0.27 5.77 -4.90
CA ILE A 52 1.62 6.34 -4.74
C ILE A 52 2.11 6.96 -6.05
N LYS A 53 1.91 6.29 -7.19
CA LYS A 53 2.24 6.83 -8.52
C LYS A 53 1.51 8.14 -8.77
N GLN A 54 0.20 8.19 -8.50
CA GLN A 54 -0.59 9.41 -8.64
C GLN A 54 -0.04 10.53 -7.74
N LEU A 55 0.18 10.23 -6.46
CA LEU A 55 0.70 11.20 -5.50
C LEU A 55 2.09 11.72 -5.90
N ALA A 56 2.97 10.86 -6.44
CA ALA A 56 4.27 11.25 -6.96
C ALA A 56 4.13 12.18 -8.18
N ASN A 57 3.22 11.88 -9.10
CA ASN A 57 2.95 12.74 -10.25
C ASN A 57 2.47 14.13 -9.80
N GLU A 58 1.59 14.19 -8.80
CA GLU A 58 1.02 15.44 -8.28
C GLU A 58 2.05 16.28 -7.51
N LEU A 59 2.88 15.65 -6.67
CA LEU A 59 3.72 16.38 -5.71
C LEU A 59 5.18 16.56 -6.15
N CYS A 60 5.73 15.61 -6.89
CA CYS A 60 7.17 15.56 -7.18
C CYS A 60 7.49 15.27 -8.66
N GLY A 61 6.54 15.51 -9.58
CA GLY A 61 6.75 15.31 -11.01
C GLY A 61 7.04 13.85 -11.39
N GLY A 62 6.48 12.90 -10.64
CA GLY A 62 6.63 11.47 -10.88
C GLY A 62 7.91 10.85 -10.31
N ARG A 63 8.73 11.61 -9.59
CA ARG A 63 9.97 11.11 -8.97
C ARG A 63 9.64 10.18 -7.81
N CYS A 64 9.72 8.88 -8.06
CA CYS A 64 9.45 7.85 -7.06
C CYS A 64 10.37 6.62 -7.24
N VAL A 65 10.86 6.07 -6.13
CA VAL A 65 11.72 4.87 -6.12
C VAL A 65 11.23 3.90 -5.05
N PHE A 66 11.10 2.63 -5.41
CA PHE A 66 10.74 1.54 -4.51
C PHE A 66 11.99 0.72 -4.19
N PHE A 67 12.18 0.43 -2.91
CA PHE A 67 13.24 -0.46 -2.40
C PHE A 67 12.56 -1.70 -1.87
N LEU A 68 12.89 -2.87 -2.42
CA LEU A 68 12.34 -4.13 -1.91
C LEU A 68 12.88 -4.40 -0.50
N GLU A 69 11.97 -4.71 0.42
CA GLU A 69 12.28 -5.00 1.83
C GLU A 69 11.86 -6.45 2.18
N GLY A 70 10.99 -6.61 3.18
CA GLY A 70 10.43 -7.91 3.59
C GLY A 70 9.45 -8.50 2.57
N GLY A 71 9.08 -9.75 2.81
CA GLY A 71 8.25 -10.58 1.94
C GLY A 71 8.85 -11.98 1.85
N TYR A 72 8.25 -12.91 2.59
CA TYR A 72 8.85 -14.20 2.92
C TYR A 72 8.09 -15.37 2.31
N ASN A 73 6.87 -15.13 1.81
CA ASN A 73 6.22 -16.03 0.88
C ASN A 73 6.60 -15.67 -0.57
N LEU A 74 7.45 -16.48 -1.20
CA LEU A 74 8.01 -16.20 -2.54
C LEU A 74 6.94 -16.04 -3.64
N GLN A 75 5.84 -16.79 -3.55
CA GLN A 75 4.78 -16.73 -4.55
C GLN A 75 3.99 -15.43 -4.44
N SER A 76 3.55 -15.05 -3.23
CA SER A 76 2.84 -13.79 -3.06
C SER A 76 3.75 -12.58 -3.24
N LEU A 77 5.03 -12.68 -2.83
CA LEU A 77 6.03 -11.65 -3.07
C LEU A 77 6.19 -11.38 -4.56
N SER A 78 6.48 -12.42 -5.36
CA SER A 78 6.69 -12.25 -6.81
C SER A 78 5.45 -11.69 -7.51
N ASN A 79 4.26 -12.19 -7.17
CA ASN A 79 2.99 -11.68 -7.69
C ASN A 79 2.75 -10.21 -7.32
N SER A 80 3.00 -9.84 -6.06
CA SER A 80 2.76 -8.48 -5.56
C SER A 80 3.77 -7.47 -6.11
N VAL A 81 5.05 -7.84 -6.23
CA VAL A 81 6.06 -7.00 -6.89
C VAL A 81 5.69 -6.78 -8.36
N ALA A 82 5.29 -7.83 -9.07
CA ALA A 82 4.86 -7.70 -10.46
C ALA A 82 3.66 -6.74 -10.57
N ASP A 83 2.65 -6.87 -9.69
CA ASP A 83 1.47 -6.01 -9.73
C ASP A 83 1.76 -4.55 -9.33
N THR A 84 2.74 -4.32 -8.44
CA THR A 84 3.28 -2.97 -8.19
C THR A 84 3.82 -2.35 -9.48
N PHE A 85 4.63 -3.07 -10.26
CA PHE A 85 5.14 -2.55 -11.54
C PHE A 85 4.02 -2.38 -12.58
N ARG A 86 3.02 -3.26 -12.62
CA ARG A 86 1.86 -3.11 -13.50
C ARG A 86 1.10 -1.81 -13.21
N ALA A 87 0.89 -1.46 -11.94
CA ALA A 87 0.31 -0.17 -11.57
C ALA A 87 1.15 1.01 -12.09
N PHE A 88 2.48 0.94 -11.97
CA PHE A 88 3.40 1.96 -12.49
C PHE A 88 3.40 2.07 -14.01
N LEU A 89 3.26 0.95 -14.72
CA LEU A 89 3.14 0.89 -16.18
C LEU A 89 1.72 1.24 -16.69
N GLY A 90 0.72 1.30 -15.81
CA GLY A 90 -0.68 1.53 -16.19
C GLY A 90 -1.36 0.29 -16.80
N GLU A 91 -0.83 -0.90 -16.49
CA GLU A 91 -1.37 -2.18 -16.94
C GLU A 91 -2.39 -2.74 -15.95
N ALA A 92 -3.36 -3.51 -16.45
CA ALA A 92 -4.36 -4.14 -15.60
C ALA A 92 -3.75 -5.12 -14.60
N SER A 93 -4.22 -5.08 -13.34
CA SER A 93 -3.80 -5.99 -12.27
C SER A 93 -4.02 -7.47 -12.64
N LEU A 94 -3.07 -8.33 -12.25
CA LEU A 94 -3.20 -9.79 -12.32
C LEU A 94 -3.71 -10.39 -11.01
N ALA A 95 -3.93 -9.59 -9.97
CA ALA A 95 -4.47 -10.02 -8.69
C ALA A 95 -5.73 -10.90 -8.79
N PRO A 96 -6.69 -10.69 -9.72
CA PRO A 96 -7.85 -11.58 -9.86
C PRO A 96 -7.49 -13.06 -10.15
N LYS A 97 -6.27 -13.36 -10.60
CA LYS A 97 -5.78 -14.73 -10.81
C LYS A 97 -5.18 -15.36 -9.55
N PHE A 98 -4.78 -14.55 -8.58
CA PHE A 98 -3.96 -14.97 -7.43
C PHE A 98 -4.68 -14.81 -6.10
N ASP A 99 -5.44 -13.73 -5.95
CA ASP A 99 -6.13 -13.41 -4.73
C ASP A 99 -7.28 -14.39 -4.50
N ASN A 100 -7.38 -14.87 -3.27
CA ASN A 100 -8.48 -15.71 -2.83
C ASN A 100 -9.14 -15.05 -1.61
N PRO A 101 -10.36 -14.52 -1.74
CA PRO A 101 -11.04 -13.84 -0.65
C PRO A 101 -11.39 -14.77 0.51
N ALA A 102 -11.34 -16.09 0.33
CA ALA A 102 -11.60 -17.06 1.41
C ALA A 102 -10.56 -16.99 2.54
N PHE A 103 -9.38 -16.40 2.30
CA PHE A 103 -8.37 -16.17 3.35
C PHE A 103 -8.65 -14.92 4.20
N LEU A 104 -9.63 -14.09 3.80
CA LEU A 104 -9.91 -12.82 4.44
C LEU A 104 -10.99 -12.96 5.51
N TYR A 105 -10.77 -12.31 6.64
CA TYR A 105 -11.71 -12.09 7.73
C TYR A 105 -12.08 -10.61 7.83
N GLU A 106 -13.13 -10.32 8.59
CA GLU A 106 -13.68 -8.98 8.76
C GLU A 106 -12.61 -7.97 9.24
N GLU A 107 -12.48 -6.85 8.52
CA GLU A 107 -11.54 -5.80 8.91
C GLU A 107 -11.99 -5.18 10.25
N PRO A 108 -11.08 -5.01 11.24
CA PRO A 108 -11.43 -4.44 12.53
C PRO A 108 -11.60 -2.91 12.43
N LEU A 109 -12.61 -2.45 11.69
CA LEU A 109 -12.82 -1.06 11.30
C LEU A 109 -12.87 -0.10 12.50
N SER A 110 -13.46 -0.52 13.62
CA SER A 110 -13.47 0.29 14.85
C SER A 110 -12.05 0.61 15.34
N LYS A 111 -11.15 -0.38 15.36
CA LYS A 111 -9.74 -0.17 15.76
C LYS A 111 -8.99 0.68 14.74
N VAL A 112 -9.22 0.45 13.45
CA VAL A 112 -8.61 1.24 12.36
C VAL A 112 -9.03 2.71 12.47
N ASN A 113 -10.32 2.97 12.65
CA ASN A 113 -10.85 4.32 12.78
C ASN A 113 -10.31 5.02 14.04
N GLN A 114 -10.23 4.32 15.18
CA GLN A 114 -9.61 4.86 16.38
C GLN A 114 -8.14 5.24 16.16
N ALA A 115 -7.38 4.40 15.44
CA ALA A 115 -5.99 4.70 15.10
C ALA A 115 -5.87 5.92 14.17
N ILE A 116 -6.73 6.03 13.15
CA ILE A 116 -6.80 7.19 12.26
C ILE A 116 -7.11 8.47 13.06
N GLN A 117 -8.15 8.47 13.91
CA GLN A 117 -8.52 9.64 14.69
C GLN A 117 -7.41 10.07 15.66
N LYS A 118 -6.73 9.10 16.28
CA LYS A 118 -5.56 9.37 17.12
C LYS A 118 -4.40 9.98 16.34
N ALA A 119 -4.12 9.48 15.13
CA ALA A 119 -3.07 10.06 14.28
C ALA A 119 -3.43 11.49 13.85
N LYS A 120 -4.69 11.74 13.48
CA LYS A 120 -5.18 13.08 13.12
C LYS A 120 -5.05 14.07 14.27
N SER A 121 -5.42 13.68 15.49
CA SER A 121 -5.32 14.57 16.65
C SER A 121 -3.88 14.94 17.00
N ILE A 122 -2.94 13.99 16.90
CA ILE A 122 -1.51 14.23 17.17
C ILE A 122 -0.88 15.15 16.11
N HIS A 123 -1.22 14.93 14.84
CA HIS A 123 -0.57 15.62 13.71
C HIS A 123 -1.35 16.83 13.20
N SER A 124 -2.47 17.17 13.84
CA SER A 124 -3.41 18.23 13.43
C SER A 124 -3.75 18.13 11.94
N LEU A 125 -4.18 16.93 11.54
CA LEU A 125 -4.66 16.62 10.20
C LEU A 125 -6.19 16.74 10.13
#